data_AF-A0A368LQN7-F1
#
_entry.id   AF-A0A368LQN7-F1
#
_cell.length_a   1.000
_cell.length_b   1.000
_cell.length_c   1.000
_cell.angle_alpha   90.00
_cell.angle_beta   90.00
_cell.angle_gamma   90.00
#
_symmetry.space_group_name_H-M   'P 1'
#
loop_
_entity.id
_entity.type
_entity.pdbx_description
1 polymer ?
#
loop_
_entity_poly.entity_id
_entity_poly.type
_entity_poly.pdbx_seq_one_letter_code
_entity_poly.pdbx_strand_id
1 'polypeptide(L)'
;MSDSPMIHVEVVYALPHEQKVFELAVESDLTVQDIIEQSGVLLAYPEIDLNENKVGVFSRNVKLDATVRDKDRIEIYRPLLADPKEIRRKRAEQAKNQTKTK
;
A
#
# COMPACT_ATOMS: atom_id res chain seq x y z
N MET A 1 -3.11 5.36 31.91
CA MET A 1 -3.41 5.26 30.47
C MET A 1 -3.34 6.67 29.97
N SER A 2 -2.40 6.97 29.08
CA SER A 2 -2.33 8.29 28.48
C SER A 2 -3.54 8.39 27.55
N ASP A 3 -4.52 9.23 27.88
CA ASP A 3 -5.60 9.55 26.96
C ASP A 3 -5.01 10.38 25.82
N SER A 4 -4.56 9.70 24.77
CA SER A 4 -4.13 10.33 23.54
C SER A 4 -5.35 10.91 22.82
N PRO A 5 -5.29 12.15 22.31
CA PRO A 5 -6.44 12.76 21.63
C PRO A 5 -6.85 11.94 20.40
N MET A 6 -8.15 11.85 20.17
CA MET A 6 -8.70 11.26 18.95
C MET A 6 -8.48 12.21 17.76
N ILE A 7 -7.98 11.67 16.66
CA ILE A 7 -7.76 12.36 15.40
C ILE A 7 -8.52 11.65 14.27
N HIS A 8 -8.93 12.40 13.25
CA HIS A 8 -9.62 11.86 12.08
C HIS A 8 -8.62 11.74 10.94
N VAL A 9 -8.52 10.56 10.34
CA VAL A 9 -7.56 10.28 9.27
C VAL A 9 -8.24 9.56 8.12
N GLU A 10 -7.63 9.65 6.94
CA GLU A 10 -8.05 8.94 5.74
C GLU A 10 -6.99 7.90 5.37
N VAL A 11 -7.40 6.66 5.11
CA VAL A 11 -6.55 5.65 4.45
C VAL A 11 -7.06 5.46 3.03
N VAL A 12 -6.16 5.65 2.06
CA VAL A 12 -6.49 5.64 0.64
C VAL A 12 -5.68 4.57 -0.10
N TYR A 13 -6.39 3.76 -0.87
CA TYR A 13 -5.80 2.84 -1.82
C TYR A 13 -6.19 3.23 -3.25
N ALA A 14 -5.19 3.62 -4.03
CA ALA A 14 -5.38 4.15 -5.38
C ALA A 14 -5.12 3.07 -6.45
N LEU A 15 -6.20 2.49 -6.99
CA LEU A 15 -6.18 1.57 -8.13
C LEU A 15 -6.36 2.35 -9.45
N PRO A 16 -5.97 1.78 -10.61
CA PRO A 16 -6.14 2.43 -11.91
C PRO A 16 -7.58 2.79 -12.28
N HIS A 17 -8.54 2.05 -11.72
CA HIS A 17 -9.95 2.11 -12.09
C HIS A 17 -10.85 2.55 -10.93
N GLU A 18 -10.30 2.65 -9.72
CA GLU A 18 -11.04 2.99 -8.51
C GLU A 18 -10.08 3.62 -7.50
N GLN A 19 -10.57 4.62 -6.76
CA GLN A 19 -9.92 5.10 -5.55
C GLN A 19 -10.82 4.76 -4.37
N LYS A 20 -10.29 4.00 -3.41
CA LYS A 20 -11.01 3.71 -2.17
C LYS A 20 -10.46 4.55 -1.03
N VAL A 21 -11.38 5.16 -0.27
CA VAL A 21 -11.08 5.98 0.91
C VAL A 21 -11.77 5.33 2.11
N PHE A 22 -11.01 5.16 3.19
CA PHE A 22 -11.46 4.66 4.48
C PHE A 22 -11.24 5.78 5.50
N GLU A 23 -12.32 6.32 6.04
CA GLU A 23 -12.28 7.37 7.08
C GLU A 23 -12.42 6.71 8.45
N LEU A 24 -11.55 7.07 9.38
CA LEU A 24 -11.58 6.55 10.74
C LEU A 24 -11.08 7.58 11.76
N ALA A 25 -11.61 7.48 12.98
CA ALA A 25 -11.13 8.21 14.14
C ALA A 25 -10.25 7.28 14.98
N VAL A 26 -9.02 7.71 15.26
CA VAL A 26 -7.97 6.91 15.90
C VAL A 26 -7.26 7.72 16.97
N GLU A 27 -6.62 7.06 17.94
CA GLU A 27 -5.75 7.72 18.91
C GLU A 27 -4.50 8.29 18.22
N SER A 28 -4.07 9.50 18.61
CA SER A 28 -2.99 10.23 17.92
C SER A 28 -1.59 9.61 18.04
N ASP A 29 -1.41 8.67 18.96
CA ASP A 29 -0.15 7.94 19.18
C ASP A 29 -0.06 6.64 18.37
N LEU A 30 -1.13 6.26 17.65
CA LEU A 30 -1.11 5.12 16.76
C LEU A 30 -0.19 5.34 15.57
N THR A 31 0.48 4.26 15.18
CA THR A 31 1.38 4.27 14.03
C THR A 31 0.59 4.18 12.73
N VAL A 32 1.23 4.58 11.62
CA VAL A 32 0.67 4.39 10.27
C VAL A 32 0.25 2.95 10.04
N GLN A 33 1.02 1.96 10.51
CA GLN A 33 0.66 0.55 10.43
C GLN A 33 -0.63 0.24 11.19
N ASP A 34 -0.71 0.63 12.45
CA ASP A 34 -1.89 0.36 13.29
C ASP A 34 -3.15 0.96 12.66
N ILE A 35 -3.04 2.18 12.12
CA ILE A 35 -4.14 2.88 11.46
C ILE A 35 -4.57 2.14 10.17
N ILE A 36 -3.62 1.65 9.37
CA ILE A 36 -3.92 0.86 8.19
C ILE A 36 -4.64 -0.44 8.58
N GLU A 37 -4.16 -1.14 9.61
CA GLU A 37 -4.76 -2.38 10.10
C GLU A 37 -6.19 -2.14 10.62
N GLN A 38 -6.42 -1.05 11.37
CA GLN A 38 -7.75 -0.68 11.89
C GLN A 38 -8.72 -0.16 10.81
N SER A 39 -8.21 0.39 9.70
CA SER A 39 -9.04 0.92 8.61
C SER A 39 -9.86 -0.13 7.87
N GLY A 40 -9.49 -1.41 7.99
CA GLY A 40 -10.10 -2.50 7.24
C GLY A 40 -9.68 -2.57 5.77
N VAL A 41 -8.75 -1.71 5.31
CA VAL A 41 -8.27 -1.73 3.92
C VAL A 41 -7.59 -3.06 3.57
N LEU A 42 -6.86 -3.68 4.49
CA LEU A 42 -6.20 -4.97 4.27
C LEU A 42 -7.20 -6.13 4.13
N LEU A 43 -8.38 -6.00 4.75
CA LEU A 43 -9.48 -6.96 4.59
C LEU A 43 -10.19 -6.76 3.25
N ALA A 44 -10.36 -5.50 2.83
CA ALA A 44 -10.98 -5.16 1.55
C ALA A 44 -10.08 -5.48 0.35
N TYR A 45 -8.76 -5.38 0.51
CA TYR A 45 -7.74 -5.60 -0.52
C TYR A 45 -6.62 -6.52 0.00
N PRO A 46 -6.84 -7.85 -0.01
CA PRO A 46 -5.86 -8.83 0.46
C PRO A 46 -4.55 -8.86 -0.33
N GLU A 47 -4.50 -8.22 -1.50
CA GLU A 47 -3.29 -8.08 -2.31
C GLU A 47 -2.29 -7.04 -1.78
N ILE A 48 -2.67 -6.23 -0.78
CA ILE A 48 -1.77 -5.26 -0.16
C ILE A 48 -0.79 -6.00 0.76
N ASP A 49 0.50 -5.83 0.50
CA ASP A 49 1.59 -6.25 1.39
C ASP A 49 2.37 -5.01 1.84
N LEU A 50 2.23 -4.63 3.12
CA LEU A 50 2.90 -3.44 3.68
C LEU A 50 4.44 -3.54 3.69
N ASN A 51 5.01 -4.72 3.45
CA ASN A 51 6.46 -4.87 3.27
C ASN A 51 6.93 -4.48 1.85
N GLU A 52 6.04 -4.59 0.85
CA GLU A 52 6.35 -4.28 -0.55
C GLU A 52 5.74 -2.93 -0.98
N ASN A 53 4.53 -2.64 -0.53
CA ASN A 53 3.80 -1.42 -0.80
C ASN A 53 4.47 -0.23 -0.12
N LYS A 54 4.72 0.83 -0.89
CA LYS A 54 5.14 2.10 -0.32
C LYS A 54 3.93 2.79 0.30
N VAL A 55 4.11 3.35 1.49
CA VAL A 55 3.11 4.19 2.14
C VAL A 55 3.58 5.64 2.13
N GLY A 56 2.65 6.56 1.91
CA GLY A 56 2.92 7.98 1.96
C GLY A 56 1.86 8.77 2.73
N VAL A 57 2.23 9.95 3.18
CA VAL A 57 1.32 10.97 3.74
C VAL A 57 1.62 12.29 3.03
N PHE A 58 0.60 12.95 2.45
CA PHE A 58 0.76 14.17 1.64
C PHE A 58 1.86 14.06 0.56
N SER A 59 1.79 13.01 -0.27
CA SER A 59 2.77 12.75 -1.34
C SER A 59 4.22 12.57 -0.88
N ARG A 60 4.45 12.29 0.42
CA ARG A 60 5.77 11.97 0.98
C ARG A 60 5.78 10.56 1.52
N ASN A 61 6.80 9.78 1.17
CA ASN A 61 7.01 8.47 1.76
C ASN A 61 7.18 8.57 3.28
N VAL A 62 6.44 7.74 4.01
CA VAL A 62 6.54 7.60 5.46
C VAL A 62 6.88 6.17 5.82
N LYS A 63 7.44 5.99 7.01
CA LYS A 63 7.62 4.66 7.59
C LYS A 63 6.33 4.22 8.26
N LEU A 64 6.16 2.91 8.39
CA LEU A 64 5.04 2.29 9.06
C LEU A 64 4.96 2.60 10.57
N ASP A 65 6.11 2.87 11.20
CA ASP A 65 6.25 3.23 12.62
C ASP A 65 6.05 4.73 12.92
N ALA A 66 5.80 5.55 11.89
CA ALA A 66 5.54 6.98 12.06
C ALA A 66 4.13 7.21 12.61
N THR A 67 3.94 8.30 13.37
CA THR A 67 2.62 8.82 13.74
C THR A 67 2.12 9.84 12.72
N VAL A 68 0.82 10.10 12.74
CA VAL A 68 0.14 11.04 11.84
C VAL A 68 -0.62 12.11 12.63
N ARG A 69 -1.10 13.14 11.95
CA ARG A 69 -1.87 14.25 12.52
C ARG A 69 -3.33 14.18 12.10
N ASP A 70 -4.16 14.96 12.79
CA ASP A 70 -5.55 15.16 12.40
C ASP A 70 -5.65 15.65 10.94
N LYS A 71 -6.52 14.99 10.18
CA LYS A 71 -6.78 15.17 8.74
C LYS A 71 -5.65 14.75 7.82
N ASP A 72 -4.67 14.00 8.32
CA ASP A 72 -3.69 13.37 7.45
C ASP A 72 -4.35 12.29 6.60
N ARG A 73 -3.87 12.19 5.36
CA ARG A 73 -4.24 11.12 4.43
C ARG A 73 -3.05 10.20 4.23
N ILE A 74 -3.23 8.94 4.60
CA ILE A 74 -2.32 7.82 4.39
C ILE A 74 -2.63 7.21 3.02
N GLU A 75 -1.66 7.21 2.13
CA GLU A 75 -1.75 6.72 0.75
C GLU A 75 -0.95 5.41 0.63
N ILE A 76 -1.62 4.32 0.27
CA ILE A 76 -0.97 3.03 -0.03
C ILE A 76 -0.72 2.95 -1.54
N TYR A 77 0.55 3.01 -1.94
CA TYR A 77 0.95 2.92 -3.34
C TYR A 77 1.09 1.47 -3.80
N ARG A 78 0.76 1.22 -5.07
CA ARG A 78 0.93 -0.09 -5.70
C ARG A 78 2.41 -0.45 -5.86
N PRO A 79 2.80 -1.73 -5.71
CA PRO A 79 4.14 -2.16 -6.09
C PRO A 79 4.33 -1.92 -7.59
N LEU A 80 5.55 -1.55 -7.98
CA LEU A 80 5.90 -1.47 -9.39
C LEU A 80 5.85 -2.90 -9.94
N LEU A 81 5.06 -3.10 -11.00
CA LEU A 81 4.91 -4.37 -11.69
C LEU A 81 6.20 -4.69 -12.48
N ALA A 82 7.26 -4.98 -11.76
CA ALA A 82 8.55 -5.37 -12.28
C ALA A 82 9.13 -6.40 -11.32
N ASP A 83 8.63 -7.64 -11.38
CA ASP A 83 9.42 -8.77 -10.91
C ASP A 83 10.56 -9.00 -11.94
N PRO A 84 11.82 -8.65 -11.61
CA PRO A 84 12.94 -8.76 -12.53
C PRO A 84 13.24 -10.23 -12.89
N LYS A 85 12.77 -11.20 -12.08
CA LYS A 85 12.94 -12.64 -12.33
C LYS A 85 11.90 -13.19 -13.30
N GLU A 86 10.64 -12.80 -13.18
CA GLU A 86 9.55 -13.22 -14.08
C GLU A 86 9.77 -12.71 -15.51
N ILE A 87 10.18 -11.44 -15.69
CA ILE A 87 10.47 -10.87 -17.03
C ILE A 87 11.65 -11.59 -17.68
N ARG A 88 12.68 -11.93 -16.89
CA ARG A 88 13.86 -12.64 -17.38
C ARG A 88 13.58 -14.10 -17.74
N ARG A 89 12.68 -14.78 -17.00
CA ARG A 89 12.20 -16.14 -17.34
C ARG A 89 11.40 -16.13 -18.65
N LYS A 90 10.42 -15.22 -18.79
CA LYS A 90 9.56 -15.13 -19.98
C LYS A 90 10.34 -14.80 -21.26
N ARG A 91 11.41 -13.98 -21.20
CA ARG A 91 12.28 -13.71 -22.37
C ARG A 91 13.12 -14.91 -22.79
N ALA A 92 13.60 -15.73 -21.84
CA ALA A 92 14.37 -16.93 -22.14
C ALA A 92 13.52 -18.04 -22.78
N GLU A 93 12.22 -18.12 -22.43
CA GLU A 93 11.27 -19.07 -23.01
C GLU A 93 10.86 -18.70 -24.44
N GLN A 94 10.65 -17.42 -24.73
CA GLN A 94 10.25 -16.96 -26.08
C GLN A 94 11.36 -17.11 -27.14
N ALA A 95 12.63 -17.12 -26.72
CA ALA A 95 13.76 -17.37 -27.63
C ALA A 95 13.89 -18.85 -28.04
N LYS A 96 13.30 -19.80 -27.29
CA LYS A 96 13.36 -21.24 -27.59
C LYS A 96 12.25 -21.72 -28.54
N ASN A 97 11.12 -21.01 -28.59
CA ASN A 97 9.95 -21.44 -29.38
C ASN A 97 9.95 -20.98 -30.85
N GLN A 98 10.88 -20.12 -31.28
CA GLN A 98 10.95 -19.68 -32.69
C GLN A 98 11.76 -20.61 -33.60
N THR A 99 12.37 -21.68 -33.07
CA THR A 99 13.23 -22.59 -33.87
C THR A 99 12.53 -23.90 -34.27
N LYS A 100 11.23 -24.09 -33.98
CA LYS A 100 10.57 -25.40 -34.14
C LYS A 100 9.29 -25.46 -34.99
N THR A 101 9.02 -24.45 -35.82
CA THR A 101 7.96 -24.57 -36.82
C THR A 101 8.58 -24.45 -38.21
N LYS A 102 8.98 -25.61 -38.74
CA LYS A 102 9.27 -25.82 -40.16
C LYS A 102 8.15 -26.69 -40.71
#